data_AF-A0A1C7GRZ5-F1
#
_entry.id   AF-A0A1C7GRZ5-F1
#
_cell.length_a   1.000
_cell.length_b   1.000
_cell.length_c   1.000
_cell.angle_alpha   90.00
_cell.angle_beta   90.00
_cell.angle_gamma   90.00
#
_symmetry.space_group_name_H-M   'P 1'
#
loop_
_entity.id
_entity.type
_entity.pdbx_description
1 polymer ?
#
loop_
_entity_poly.entity_id
_entity_poly.type
_entity_poly.pdbx_seq_one_letter_code
_entity_poly.pdbx_strand_id
1 'polypeptide(L)'
;MTRKQAISTVLGYLDKQSDLSQELCKAILILKEMQNGIPGKIWTDEAIREAVERFMKEHGRPPKVKELDTVEYLPRHTVVARQYGVTAGKWLEDNYPRAKGSFSGRYKGLMPVDLKEMFIAEYKRIQPINEEDFDRRRQKGVPCWHYTAKVLGVSKWNELRVLCGLMPKMGRSGERVFLVDGHVLEIEQHQK
;
A
#
# COMPACT_ATOMS: atom_id res chain seq x y z
N MET A 1 -18.36 14.85 -39.56
CA MET A 1 -18.46 15.43 -38.20
C MET A 1 -18.18 14.33 -37.18
N THR A 2 -17.24 14.52 -36.26
CA THR A 2 -16.95 13.57 -35.18
C THR A 2 -17.93 13.77 -34.01
N ARG A 3 -18.09 12.76 -33.14
CA ARG A 3 -18.95 12.86 -31.93
C ARG A 3 -18.63 14.09 -31.08
N LYS A 4 -17.34 14.40 -30.93
CA LYS A 4 -16.87 15.58 -30.19
C LYS A 4 -17.28 16.89 -30.88
N GLN A 5 -17.20 16.94 -32.21
CA GLN A 5 -17.63 18.10 -32.99
C GLN A 5 -19.15 18.29 -32.90
N ALA A 6 -19.94 17.22 -32.99
CA ALA A 6 -21.40 17.28 -32.88
C ALA A 6 -21.85 17.85 -31.51
N ILE A 7 -21.27 17.34 -30.42
CA ILE A 7 -21.55 17.81 -29.06
C ILE A 7 -21.14 19.29 -28.89
N SER A 8 -19.96 19.67 -29.39
CA SER A 8 -19.48 21.05 -29.30
C SER A 8 -20.39 22.04 -30.03
N THR A 9 -20.95 21.64 -31.18
CA THR A 9 -21.90 22.46 -31.95
C THR A 9 -23.21 22.66 -31.19
N VAL A 10 -23.77 21.60 -30.60
CA VAL A 10 -25.03 21.67 -29.83
C VAL A 10 -24.86 22.53 -28.58
N LEU A 11 -23.77 22.35 -27.83
CA LEU A 11 -23.48 23.16 -26.65
C LEU A 11 -23.33 24.66 -26.97
N GLY A 12 -22.65 25.00 -28.06
CA GLY A 12 -22.49 26.39 -28.49
C GLY A 12 -23.79 27.07 -28.95
N TYR A 13 -24.81 26.30 -29.35
CA TYR A 13 -26.15 26.82 -29.61
C TYR A 13 -26.94 27.04 -28.31
N LEU A 14 -26.86 26.08 -27.39
CA LEU A 14 -27.61 26.11 -26.13
C LEU A 14 -27.08 27.16 -25.14
N ASP A 15 -25.76 27.37 -25.05
CA ASP A 15 -25.17 28.40 -24.17
C ASP A 15 -25.59 29.84 -24.56
N LYS A 16 -26.21 30.04 -25.73
CA LYS A 16 -26.74 31.36 -26.18
C LYS A 16 -28.19 31.61 -25.74
N GLN A 17 -28.86 30.63 -25.14
CA GLN A 17 -30.22 30.74 -24.66
C GLN A 17 -30.21 31.07 -23.17
N SER A 18 -30.87 32.16 -22.76
CA SER A 18 -30.96 32.61 -21.37
C SER A 18 -32.16 32.05 -20.61
N ASP A 19 -33.10 31.38 -21.30
CA ASP A 19 -34.27 30.70 -20.75
C ASP A 19 -34.17 29.19 -21.02
N LEU A 20 -33.33 28.51 -20.25
CA LEU A 20 -33.22 27.06 -20.30
C LEU A 20 -33.94 26.45 -19.10
N SER A 21 -34.81 25.49 -19.40
CA SER A 21 -35.47 24.69 -18.36
C SER A 21 -34.43 23.91 -17.54
N GLN A 22 -34.79 23.57 -16.31
CA GLN A 22 -33.92 22.80 -15.42
C GLN A 22 -33.51 21.44 -16.01
N GLU A 23 -34.39 20.82 -16.82
CA GLU A 23 -34.12 19.56 -17.52
C GLU A 23 -33.08 19.73 -18.62
N LEU A 24 -33.15 20.84 -19.38
CA LEU A 24 -32.17 21.18 -20.40
C LEU A 24 -30.80 21.50 -19.79
N CYS A 25 -30.76 22.18 -18.65
CA CYS A 25 -29.51 22.41 -17.90
C CYS A 25 -28.82 21.10 -17.50
N LYS A 26 -29.58 20.09 -17.04
CA LYS A 26 -29.04 18.76 -16.72
C LYS A 26 -28.52 18.03 -17.96
N ALA A 27 -29.26 18.09 -19.07
CA ALA A 27 -28.82 17.50 -20.33
C ALA A 27 -27.52 18.13 -20.87
N ILE A 28 -27.36 19.45 -20.73
CA ILE A 28 -26.15 20.19 -21.11
C ILE A 28 -24.93 19.74 -20.31
N LEU A 29 -25.07 19.50 -19.00
CA LEU A 29 -23.97 18.99 -18.18
C LEU A 29 -23.50 17.61 -18.66
N ILE A 30 -24.44 16.70 -18.92
CA ILE A 30 -24.16 15.36 -19.44
C ILE A 30 -23.43 15.46 -20.79
N LEU A 31 -23.87 16.34 -21.68
CA LEU A 31 -23.23 16.56 -22.98
C LEU A 31 -21.81 17.14 -22.85
N LYS A 32 -21.59 18.12 -21.95
CA LYS A 32 -20.25 18.67 -21.64
C LYS A 32 -19.31 17.58 -21.13
N GLU A 33 -19.82 16.64 -20.34
CA GLU A 33 -19.04 15.50 -19.86
C GLU A 33 -18.74 14.47 -20.96
N MET A 34 -19.72 14.17 -21.82
CA MET A 34 -19.54 13.31 -23.00
C MET A 34 -18.52 13.87 -24.00
N GLN A 35 -18.34 15.19 -24.05
CA GLN A 35 -17.32 15.87 -24.85
C GLN A 35 -15.89 15.53 -24.39
N ASN A 36 -15.70 15.27 -23.09
CA ASN A 36 -14.40 15.10 -22.44
C ASN A 36 -13.89 13.63 -22.41
N GLY A 37 -14.73 12.64 -22.78
CA GLY A 37 -14.30 11.24 -22.91
C GLY A 37 -15.34 10.22 -22.46
N ILE A 38 -15.29 9.04 -23.10
CA ILE A 38 -16.15 7.83 -23.08
C ILE A 38 -17.48 7.92 -22.28
N PRO A 39 -18.65 7.82 -22.95
CA PRO A 39 -19.93 7.62 -22.30
C PRO A 39 -20.04 6.20 -21.74
N GLY A 40 -20.34 6.07 -20.45
CA GLY A 40 -20.55 4.77 -19.81
C GLY A 40 -20.29 4.81 -18.31
N LYS A 41 -21.38 4.92 -17.54
CA LYS A 41 -21.46 4.95 -16.08
C LYS A 41 -20.94 6.25 -15.44
N ILE A 42 -21.86 7.19 -15.22
CA ILE A 42 -21.67 8.18 -14.16
C ILE A 42 -21.52 7.36 -12.88
N TRP A 43 -20.32 7.37 -12.33
CA TRP A 43 -20.05 6.74 -11.05
C TRP A 43 -20.53 7.70 -9.96
N THR A 44 -21.80 7.56 -9.59
CA THR A 44 -22.33 8.20 -8.37
C THR A 44 -21.73 7.51 -7.13
N ASP A 45 -21.82 8.15 -5.97
CA ASP A 45 -21.36 7.53 -4.71
C ASP A 45 -22.06 6.19 -4.49
N GLU A 46 -23.37 6.13 -4.74
CA GLU A 46 -24.20 4.93 -4.63
C GLU A 46 -23.74 3.84 -5.59
N ALA A 47 -23.50 4.19 -6.86
CA ALA A 47 -23.04 3.23 -7.87
C ALA A 47 -21.66 2.65 -7.50
N ILE A 48 -20.77 3.47 -6.96
CA ILE A 48 -19.44 3.03 -6.48
C ILE A 48 -19.59 2.06 -5.30
N ARG A 49 -20.43 2.40 -4.31
CA ARG A 49 -20.67 1.56 -3.14
C ARG A 49 -21.32 0.23 -3.53
N GLU A 50 -22.35 0.26 -4.36
CA GLU A 50 -23.05 -0.95 -4.83
C GLU A 50 -22.10 -1.90 -5.56
N ALA A 51 -21.21 -1.37 -6.40
CA ALA A 51 -20.22 -2.19 -7.09
C ALA A 51 -19.23 -2.86 -6.12
N VAL A 52 -18.79 -2.15 -5.07
CA VAL A 52 -17.91 -2.69 -4.03
C VAL A 52 -18.65 -3.70 -3.14
N GLU A 53 -19.89 -3.43 -2.77
CA GLU A 53 -20.73 -4.32 -1.98
C GLU A 53 -21.05 -5.61 -2.74
N ARG A 54 -21.31 -5.51 -4.04
CA ARG A 54 -21.43 -6.69 -4.91
C ARG A 54 -20.16 -7.54 -4.88
N PHE A 55 -19.00 -6.91 -5.03
CA PHE A 55 -17.71 -7.61 -4.93
C PHE A 55 -17.54 -8.28 -3.57
N MET A 56 -17.95 -7.61 -2.49
CA MET A 56 -17.91 -8.17 -1.14
C MET A 56 -18.85 -9.36 -0.97
N LYS A 57 -20.04 -9.33 -1.58
CA LYS A 57 -20.98 -10.45 -1.56
C LYS A 57 -20.45 -11.67 -2.32
N GLU A 58 -19.77 -11.44 -3.44
CA GLU A 58 -19.19 -12.50 -4.28
C GLU A 58 -17.90 -13.09 -3.67
N HIS A 59 -17.06 -12.27 -3.02
CA HIS A 59 -15.71 -12.67 -2.58
C HIS A 59 -15.50 -12.68 -1.05
N GLY A 60 -16.48 -12.26 -0.26
CA GLY A 60 -16.40 -12.19 1.21
C GLY A 60 -15.40 -11.16 1.76
N ARG A 61 -14.89 -10.25 0.92
CA ARG A 61 -13.89 -9.25 1.30
C ARG A 61 -13.96 -8.00 0.41
N PRO A 62 -13.48 -6.83 0.88
CA PRO A 62 -13.37 -5.66 0.01
C PRO A 62 -12.27 -5.86 -1.04
N PRO A 63 -12.42 -5.23 -2.24
CA PRO A 63 -11.45 -5.32 -3.32
C PRO A 63 -10.09 -4.75 -2.91
N LYS A 64 -9.03 -5.21 -3.56
CA LYS A 64 -7.70 -4.57 -3.54
C LYS A 64 -7.67 -3.48 -4.60
N VAL A 65 -6.76 -2.51 -4.45
CA VAL A 65 -6.59 -1.43 -5.45
C VAL A 65 -6.35 -1.98 -6.85
N LYS A 66 -5.57 -3.06 -7.01
CA LYS A 66 -5.37 -3.70 -8.32
C LYS A 66 -6.66 -4.30 -8.91
N GLU A 67 -7.57 -4.78 -8.07
CA GLU A 67 -8.82 -5.39 -8.51
C GLU A 67 -9.81 -4.35 -9.03
N LEU A 68 -9.72 -3.10 -8.54
CA LEU A 68 -10.45 -1.97 -9.11
C LEU A 68 -10.09 -1.71 -10.59
N ASP A 69 -8.88 -2.09 -11.01
CA ASP A 69 -8.42 -1.89 -12.39
C ASP A 69 -8.63 -3.11 -13.29
N THR A 70 -8.76 -4.30 -12.70
CA THR A 70 -8.92 -5.55 -13.45
C THR A 70 -10.36 -6.03 -13.55
N VAL A 71 -11.21 -5.70 -12.57
CA VAL A 71 -12.62 -6.14 -12.56
C VAL A 71 -13.49 -5.12 -13.28
N GLU A 72 -14.14 -5.55 -14.35
CA GLU A 72 -14.87 -4.67 -15.27
C GLU A 72 -16.02 -3.90 -14.62
N TYR A 73 -16.72 -4.51 -13.66
CA TYR A 73 -17.86 -3.87 -12.99
C TYR A 73 -17.46 -2.96 -11.83
N LEU A 74 -16.18 -2.88 -11.47
CA LEU A 74 -15.68 -1.99 -10.42
C LEU A 74 -15.25 -0.62 -10.99
N PRO A 75 -15.35 0.45 -10.20
CA PRO A 75 -14.78 1.73 -10.60
C PRO A 75 -13.26 1.63 -10.59
N ARG A 76 -12.62 2.08 -11.67
CA ARG A 76 -11.15 2.20 -11.70
C ARG A 76 -10.66 3.06 -10.55
N HIS A 77 -9.47 2.78 -10.05
CA HIS A 77 -8.93 3.50 -8.88
C HIS A 77 -8.86 5.02 -9.10
N THR A 78 -8.65 5.46 -10.34
CA THR A 78 -8.63 6.88 -10.73
C THR A 78 -10.00 7.56 -10.60
N VAL A 79 -11.10 6.84 -10.82
CA VAL A 79 -12.46 7.34 -10.64
C VAL A 79 -12.74 7.57 -9.15
N VAL A 80 -12.40 6.59 -8.30
CA VAL A 80 -12.53 6.73 -6.84
C VAL A 80 -11.70 7.92 -6.35
N ALA A 81 -10.46 8.07 -6.83
CA ALA A 81 -9.62 9.19 -6.41
C ALA A 81 -10.18 10.56 -6.81
N ARG A 82 -10.73 10.65 -8.03
CA ARG A 82 -11.37 11.89 -8.52
C ARG A 82 -12.65 12.22 -7.76
N GLN A 83 -13.46 11.22 -7.43
CA GLN A 83 -14.76 11.41 -6.78
C GLN A 83 -14.61 11.84 -5.32
N TYR A 84 -13.65 11.27 -4.58
CA TYR A 84 -13.53 11.46 -3.13
C TYR A 84 -12.32 12.30 -2.70
N GLY A 85 -11.44 12.69 -3.62
CA GLY A 85 -10.25 13.50 -3.31
C GLY A 85 -9.19 12.77 -2.46
N VAL A 86 -9.32 11.46 -2.27
CA VAL A 86 -8.40 10.60 -1.52
C VAL A 86 -7.98 9.39 -2.36
N THR A 87 -6.88 8.73 -2.03
CA THR A 87 -6.48 7.53 -2.79
C THR A 87 -7.52 6.42 -2.63
N ALA A 88 -7.75 5.62 -3.68
CA ALA A 88 -8.72 4.53 -3.64
C ALA A 88 -8.46 3.52 -2.52
N GLY A 89 -7.18 3.29 -2.18
CA GLY A 89 -6.79 2.44 -1.06
C GLY A 89 -7.24 3.00 0.29
N LYS A 90 -7.04 4.31 0.51
CA LYS A 90 -7.49 4.98 1.73
C LYS A 90 -9.02 4.99 1.83
N TRP A 91 -9.70 5.31 0.73
CA TRP A 91 -11.16 5.29 0.68
C TRP A 91 -11.73 3.90 1.02
N LEU A 92 -11.15 2.82 0.48
CA LEU A 92 -11.55 1.45 0.80
C LEU A 92 -11.29 1.10 2.27
N GLU A 93 -10.19 1.57 2.85
CA GLU A 93 -9.87 1.35 4.26
C GLU A 93 -10.84 2.07 5.19
N ASP A 94 -11.18 3.32 4.87
CA ASP A 94 -12.08 4.16 5.66
C ASP A 94 -13.55 3.67 5.59
N ASN A 95 -14.01 3.24 4.41
CA ASN A 95 -15.41 2.85 4.19
C ASN A 95 -15.67 1.35 4.40
N TYR A 96 -14.66 0.51 4.12
CA TYR A 96 -14.75 -0.94 4.22
C TYR A 96 -13.54 -1.49 4.98
N PRO A 97 -13.41 -1.15 6.27
CA PRO A 97 -12.27 -1.56 7.07
C PRO A 97 -12.19 -3.08 7.06
N ARG A 98 -11.12 -3.60 6.47
CA ARG A 98 -10.78 -5.01 6.65
C ARG A 98 -10.64 -5.26 8.15
N ALA A 99 -11.12 -6.41 8.62
CA ALA A 99 -10.75 -6.90 9.95
C ALA A 99 -9.23 -6.75 10.08
N LYS A 100 -8.79 -5.89 11.01
CA LYS A 100 -7.41 -5.39 11.11
C LYS A 100 -6.42 -6.53 10.95
N GLY A 101 -5.83 -6.62 9.77
CA GLY A 101 -5.02 -7.78 9.41
C GLY A 101 -4.30 -7.65 8.08
N SER A 102 -3.92 -6.44 7.66
CA SER A 102 -3.34 -6.24 6.32
C SER A 102 -1.80 -6.38 6.23
N PHE A 103 -1.14 -6.86 7.29
CA PHE A 103 0.17 -7.52 7.20
C PHE A 103 0.19 -8.90 7.88
N SER A 104 -0.91 -9.27 8.53
CA SER A 104 -1.02 -10.44 9.38
C SER A 104 -1.37 -11.72 8.60
N GLY A 105 -0.92 -11.85 7.35
CA GLY A 105 -1.23 -13.03 6.53
C GLY A 105 -0.13 -14.09 6.59
N ARG A 106 1.13 -13.66 6.57
CA ARG A 106 2.29 -14.57 6.45
C ARG A 106 3.02 -14.84 7.77
N TYR A 107 3.00 -13.86 8.68
CA TYR A 107 3.73 -13.87 9.94
C TYR A 107 2.78 -13.70 11.15
N LYS A 108 1.49 -14.04 10.97
CA LYS A 108 0.48 -13.94 12.03
C LYS A 108 0.82 -14.90 13.15
N GLY A 109 0.89 -14.39 14.37
CA GLY A 109 1.20 -15.19 15.56
C GLY A 109 2.71 -15.36 15.82
N LEU A 110 3.58 -14.83 14.96
CA LEU A 110 5.00 -14.72 15.29
C LEU A 110 5.21 -13.55 16.25
N MET A 111 5.79 -13.85 17.40
CA MET A 111 6.22 -12.89 18.39
C MET A 111 7.53 -12.23 17.94
N PRO A 112 7.88 -11.04 18.47
CA PRO A 112 9.17 -10.40 18.19
C PRO A 112 10.37 -11.33 18.42
N VAL A 113 10.30 -12.21 19.42
CA VAL A 113 11.33 -13.22 19.70
C VAL A 113 11.51 -14.21 18.55
N ASP A 114 10.41 -14.73 17.98
CA ASP A 114 10.45 -15.68 16.86
C ASP A 114 11.10 -15.02 15.63
N LEU A 115 10.73 -13.78 15.34
CA LEU A 115 11.29 -13.03 14.22
C LEU A 115 12.78 -12.74 14.39
N LYS A 116 13.22 -12.49 15.63
CA LYS A 116 14.64 -12.32 15.99
C LYS A 116 15.41 -13.62 15.77
N GLU A 117 14.90 -14.74 16.27
CA GLU A 117 15.53 -16.06 16.11
C GLU A 117 15.62 -16.49 14.65
N MET A 118 14.54 -16.32 13.88
CA MET A 118 14.52 -16.60 12.44
C MET A 118 15.56 -15.78 11.70
N PHE A 119 15.70 -14.49 12.03
CA PHE A 119 16.71 -13.62 11.41
C PHE A 119 18.12 -14.08 11.77
N ILE A 120 18.40 -14.39 13.04
CA ILE A 120 19.71 -14.86 13.50
C ILE A 120 20.10 -16.16 12.82
N ALA A 121 19.20 -17.13 12.80
CA ALA A 121 19.43 -18.43 12.18
C ALA A 121 19.74 -18.27 10.69
N GLU A 122 18.94 -17.47 9.98
CA GLU A 122 19.11 -17.27 8.55
C GLU A 122 20.38 -16.49 8.22
N TYR A 123 20.72 -15.48 9.02
CA TYR A 123 21.95 -14.72 8.87
C TYR A 123 23.18 -15.62 9.03
N LYS A 124 23.19 -16.47 10.06
CA LYS A 124 24.28 -17.42 10.30
C LYS A 124 24.40 -18.44 9.16
N ARG A 125 23.29 -18.85 8.55
CA ARG A 125 23.25 -19.79 7.43
C ARG A 125 23.86 -19.22 6.15
N ILE A 126 23.51 -17.98 5.78
CA ILE A 126 23.91 -17.41 4.48
C ILE A 126 25.15 -16.53 4.54
N GLN A 127 25.49 -16.02 5.73
CA GLN A 127 26.57 -15.05 5.97
C GLN A 127 26.54 -13.93 4.91
N PRO A 128 25.49 -13.10 4.94
CA PRO A 128 25.24 -12.15 3.86
C PRO A 128 26.30 -11.04 3.87
N ILE A 129 26.68 -10.56 2.69
CA ILE A 129 27.64 -9.46 2.57
C ILE A 129 27.00 -8.14 3.02
N ASN A 130 25.73 -7.94 2.68
CA ASN A 130 24.95 -6.76 3.02
C ASN A 130 23.45 -7.10 3.13
N GLU A 131 22.64 -6.10 3.43
CA GLU A 131 21.20 -6.22 3.63
C GLU A 131 20.44 -6.69 2.38
N GLU A 132 20.88 -6.27 1.19
CA GLU A 132 20.29 -6.72 -0.07
C GLU A 132 20.64 -8.18 -0.36
N ASP A 133 21.86 -8.60 -0.03
CA ASP A 133 22.32 -9.98 -0.15
C ASP A 133 21.53 -10.92 0.77
N PHE A 134 21.24 -10.47 2.00
CA PHE A 134 20.36 -11.19 2.90
C PHE A 134 18.98 -11.39 2.27
N ASP A 135 18.34 -10.31 1.82
CA ASP A 135 17.00 -10.40 1.24
C ASP A 135 16.98 -11.27 -0.04
N ARG A 136 18.02 -11.22 -0.86
CA ARG A 136 18.09 -12.03 -2.09
C ARG A 136 18.23 -13.53 -1.81
N ARG A 137 18.99 -13.91 -0.77
CA ARG A 137 19.37 -15.30 -0.48
C ARG A 137 18.55 -15.96 0.63
N ARG A 138 17.67 -15.21 1.31
CA ARG A 138 16.80 -15.74 2.36
C ARG A 138 15.87 -16.83 1.85
N GLN A 139 15.59 -17.81 2.69
CA GLN A 139 14.67 -18.90 2.40
C GLN A 139 13.23 -18.36 2.31
N LYS A 140 12.44 -18.99 1.44
CA LYS A 140 11.01 -18.73 1.34
C LYS A 140 10.35 -19.02 2.70
N GLY A 141 9.77 -18.00 3.31
CA GLY A 141 9.17 -18.09 4.65
C GLY A 141 9.91 -17.24 5.68
N VAL A 142 11.17 -16.86 5.44
CA VAL A 142 11.87 -15.90 6.30
C VAL A 142 11.47 -14.47 5.91
N PRO A 143 11.12 -13.60 6.88
CA PRO A 143 10.87 -12.19 6.62
C PRO A 143 12.06 -11.48 5.98
N CYS A 144 11.79 -10.44 5.18
CA CYS A 144 12.88 -9.54 4.76
C CYS A 144 13.40 -8.74 5.96
N TRP A 145 14.64 -8.28 5.90
CA TRP A 145 15.27 -7.60 7.03
C TRP A 145 14.48 -6.37 7.47
N HIS A 146 13.93 -5.60 6.53
CA HIS A 146 13.11 -4.42 6.81
C HIS A 146 11.88 -4.74 7.67
N TYR A 147 11.24 -5.90 7.44
CA TYR A 147 10.10 -6.33 8.24
C TYR A 147 10.53 -6.64 9.67
N THR A 148 11.59 -7.44 9.83
CA THR A 148 12.14 -7.78 11.15
C THR A 148 12.59 -6.54 11.91
N ALA A 149 13.32 -5.63 11.26
CA ALA A 149 13.77 -4.37 11.85
C ALA A 149 12.60 -3.54 12.39
N LYS A 150 11.54 -3.38 11.58
CA LYS A 150 10.33 -2.64 11.97
C LYS A 150 9.65 -3.24 13.19
N VAL A 151 9.50 -4.57 13.26
CA VAL A 151 8.87 -5.23 14.42
C VAL A 151 9.74 -5.14 15.67
N LEU A 152 11.06 -5.18 15.51
CA LEU A 152 12.03 -5.05 16.61
C LEU A 152 12.36 -3.60 16.98
N GLY A 153 11.71 -2.61 16.36
CA GLY A 153 11.87 -1.19 16.72
C GLY A 153 13.17 -0.54 16.25
N VAL A 154 13.88 -1.12 15.27
CA VAL A 154 15.11 -0.56 14.69
C VAL A 154 14.91 -0.18 13.22
N SER A 155 15.77 0.70 12.71
CA SER A 155 15.59 1.28 11.37
C SER A 155 16.74 0.97 10.42
N LYS A 156 17.92 0.64 10.96
CA LYS A 156 19.14 0.38 10.17
C LYS A 156 19.59 -1.07 10.27
N TRP A 157 20.18 -1.58 9.18
CA TRP A 157 20.78 -2.92 9.13
C TRP A 157 21.75 -3.19 10.28
N ASN A 158 22.64 -2.24 10.57
CA ASN A 158 23.62 -2.36 11.65
C ASN A 158 22.97 -2.37 13.04
N GLU A 159 21.90 -1.60 13.25
CA GLU A 159 21.15 -1.60 14.52
C GLU A 159 20.51 -2.98 14.74
N LEU A 160 19.93 -3.57 13.69
CA LEU A 160 19.37 -4.92 13.74
C LEU A 160 20.45 -5.97 14.04
N ARG A 161 21.61 -5.90 13.40
CA ARG A 161 22.72 -6.83 13.68
C ARG A 161 23.24 -6.72 15.10
N VAL A 162 23.37 -5.51 15.63
CA VAL A 162 23.76 -5.29 17.04
C VAL A 162 22.70 -5.84 17.98
N LEU A 163 21.43 -5.54 17.75
CA LEU A 163 20.31 -6.02 18.57
C LEU A 163 20.24 -7.56 18.61
N CYS A 164 20.57 -8.20 17.50
CA CYS A 164 20.61 -9.64 17.34
C CYS A 164 21.93 -10.29 17.79
N GLY A 165 22.88 -9.53 18.34
CA GLY A 165 24.19 -10.05 18.77
C GLY A 165 25.09 -10.54 17.62
N LEU A 166 24.81 -10.12 16.38
CA LEU A 166 25.56 -10.51 15.18
C LEU A 166 26.67 -9.50 14.81
N MET A 167 26.67 -8.35 15.48
CA MET A 167 27.70 -7.32 15.32
C MET A 167 27.98 -6.65 16.67
N PRO A 168 29.25 -6.45 17.04
CA PRO A 168 29.57 -5.70 18.26
C PRO A 168 29.23 -4.22 18.08
N LYS A 169 28.79 -3.59 19.16
CA LYS A 169 28.71 -2.14 19.28
C LYS A 169 30.11 -1.59 19.60
N MET A 170 30.55 -0.56 18.88
CA MET A 170 31.78 0.14 19.24
C MET A 170 31.56 1.05 20.46
N GLY A 171 32.36 0.85 21.50
CA GLY A 171 32.44 1.70 22.68
C GLY A 171 33.24 2.97 22.42
N ARG A 172 33.11 3.96 23.33
CA ARG A 172 33.78 5.28 23.22
C ARG A 172 35.32 5.18 23.27
N SER A 173 35.85 4.10 23.83
CA SER A 173 37.28 3.79 23.99
C SER A 173 37.84 2.85 22.93
N GLY A 174 37.07 2.48 21.90
CA GLY A 174 37.49 1.52 20.86
C GLY A 174 37.20 0.05 21.18
N GLU A 175 36.55 -0.21 22.32
CA GLU A 175 36.11 -1.55 22.73
C GLU A 175 34.98 -2.09 21.83
N ARG A 176 34.97 -3.41 21.58
CA ARG A 176 33.88 -4.09 20.89
C ARG A 176 32.99 -4.78 21.92
N VAL A 177 31.74 -4.35 22.00
CA VAL A 177 30.77 -4.82 22.99
C VAL A 177 29.66 -5.59 22.29
N PHE A 178 29.56 -6.90 22.53
CA PHE A 178 28.43 -7.68 22.06
C PHE A 178 27.25 -7.49 23.02
N LEU A 179 26.10 -7.11 22.46
CA LEU A 179 24.87 -6.85 23.21
C LEU A 179 23.81 -7.89 22.83
N VAL A 180 23.15 -8.48 23.83
CA VAL A 180 21.91 -9.24 23.63
C VAL A 180 20.87 -8.71 24.62
N ASP A 181 19.76 -8.21 24.07
CA ASP A 181 18.63 -7.66 24.86
C ASP A 181 19.05 -6.56 25.85
N GLY A 182 20.05 -5.77 25.49
CA GLY A 182 20.57 -4.67 26.30
C GLY A 182 21.64 -5.06 27.32
N HIS A 183 21.96 -6.34 27.45
CA HIS A 183 23.01 -6.83 28.34
C HIS A 183 24.32 -7.05 27.57
N VAL A 184 25.44 -6.66 28.20
CA VAL A 184 26.79 -6.90 27.68
C VAL A 184 27.12 -8.38 27.86
N LEU A 185 27.40 -9.07 26.76
CA LEU A 185 27.83 -10.47 26.77
C LEU A 185 29.35 -10.62 26.79
N GLU A 186 30.04 -9.79 26.01
CA GLU A 186 31.49 -9.92 25.82
C GLU A 186 32.09 -8.57 25.47
N ILE A 187 33.25 -8.26 26.06
CA ILE A 187 34.06 -7.07 25.79
C ILE A 187 35.40 -7.55 25.25
N GLU A 188 35.64 -7.34 23.95
CA GLU A 188 36.97 -7.55 23.38
C GLU A 188 37.77 -6.24 23.52
N GLN A 189 38.83 -6.27 24.32
CA GLN A 189 39.83 -5.21 24.40
C GLN A 189 41.00 -5.55 23.48
N HIS A 190 41.28 -4.69 22.50
CA HIS A 190 42.54 -4.74 21.77
C HIS A 190 43.66 -4.27 22.70
N GLN A 191 44.44 -5.21 23.26
CA GLN A 191 45.78 -4.86 23.73
C GLN A 191 46.65 -4.55 22.50
N LYS A 192 47.26 -3.37 22.51
CA LYS A 192 48.26 -2.92 21.54
C LYS A 192 49.55 -3.73 21.68
#